data_AF-D6Y187-F1
#
_entry.id   AF-D6Y187-F1
#
_cell.length_a   1.000
_cell.length_b   1.000
_cell.length_c   1.000
_cell.angle_alpha   90.00
_cell.angle_beta   90.00
_cell.angle_gamma   90.00
#
_symmetry.space_group_name_H-M   'P 1'
#
loop_
_entity.id
_entity.type
_entity.pdbx_description
1 polymer ?
#
loop_
_entity_poly.entity_id
_entity_poly.type
_entity_poly.pdbx_seq_one_letter_code
_entity_poly.pdbx_strand_id
1 'polypeptide(L)' 'MAGPIPFSHTWPYEIMAGDMYVNECPFCSEANVLLPDGMRKLKRAKESIKTQFHMPCCFGTITALEADDDYLWAMEPLR' A
#
# COMPACT_ATOMS: atom_id res chain seq x y z
N MET A 1 -21.10 11.90 7.16
CA MET A 1 -19.69 12.34 7.06
C MET A 1 -18.85 11.19 7.56
N ALA A 2 -18.12 10.49 6.69
CA ALA A 2 -17.18 9.48 7.16
C ALA A 2 -16.11 10.21 7.99
N GLY A 3 -15.83 9.73 9.20
CA GLY A 3 -14.79 10.30 10.06
C GLY A 3 -13.41 10.16 9.42
N PRO A 4 -12.35 10.71 10.05
CA PRO A 4 -10.98 10.51 9.57
C PRO A 4 -10.68 9.00 9.44
N ILE A 5 -9.97 8.61 8.38
CA ILE A 5 -9.56 7.22 8.18
C ILE A 5 -8.64 6.82 9.34
N PRO A 6 -8.91 5.70 10.06
CA PRO A 6 -8.08 5.28 11.18
C PRO A 6 -6.67 4.88 10.74
N PHE A 7 -5.69 5.03 11.64
CA PHE A 7 -4.32 4.58 11.38
C PHE A 7 -4.20 3.05 11.16
N SER A 8 -5.17 2.26 11.63
CA SER A 8 -5.20 0.81 11.32
C SER A 8 -5.42 0.52 9.83
N HIS A 9 -5.82 1.51 9.03
CA HIS A 9 -6.00 1.40 7.58
C HIS A 9 -4.77 1.87 6.79
N THR A 10 -3.66 2.20 7.48
CA THR A 10 -2.44 2.62 6.80
C THR A 10 -1.43 1.48 6.73
N TRP A 11 -0.61 1.49 5.68
CA TRP A 11 0.51 0.56 5.56
C TRP A 11 1.76 1.22 5.01
N PRO A 12 2.92 1.06 5.66
CA PRO A 12 4.14 1.72 5.25
C PRO A 12 4.70 1.09 3.98
N TYR A 13 5.30 1.93 3.14
CA TYR A 13 6.04 1.49 1.96
C TYR A 13 7.38 2.22 1.87
N GLU A 14 8.32 1.63 1.13
CA GLU A 14 9.63 2.21 0.85
C GLU A 14 9.92 2.20 -0.64
N ILE A 15 10.73 3.16 -1.09
CA ILE A 15 11.22 3.22 -2.47
C ILE A 15 12.74 3.02 -2.43
N MET A 16 13.21 1.94 -3.05
CA MET A 16 14.63 1.62 -3.16
C MET A 16 14.99 1.44 -4.63
N ALA A 17 16.00 2.17 -5.11
CA ALA A 17 16.47 2.09 -6.51
C ALA A 17 15.37 2.26 -7.59
N GLY A 18 14.27 2.94 -7.27
CA GLY A 18 13.13 3.12 -8.18
C GLY A 18 12.10 1.99 -8.14
N ASP A 19 12.24 1.05 -7.23
CA ASP A 19 11.29 -0.01 -6.95
C ASP A 19 10.59 0.24 -5.60
N MET A 20 9.32 -0.12 -5.51
CA MET A 20 8.50 0.06 -4.31
C MET A 20 8.39 -1.27 -3.55
N TYR A 21 8.60 -1.23 -2.25
CA TYR A 21 8.55 -2.37 -1.35
C TYR A 21 7.67 -2.08 -0.14
N VAL A 22 7.18 -3.13 0.51
CA VAL A 22 6.71 -3.05 1.90
C VAL A 22 7.62 -3.92 2.77
N ASN A 23 7.98 -3.41 3.94
CA ASN A 23 8.84 -4.14 4.87
C ASN A 23 8.23 -5.45 5.35
N GLU A 24 6.91 -5.46 5.53
CA GLU A 24 6.15 -6.62 5.95
C GLU A 24 4.82 -6.64 5.17
N CYS A 25 4.34 -7.81 4.78
CA CYS A 25 3.01 -7.97 4.18
C CYS A 25 1.92 -7.96 5.25
N PRO A 26 0.86 -7.14 5.12
CA PRO A 26 -0.20 -7.07 6.14
C PRO A 26 -1.05 -8.35 6.23
N PHE A 27 -0.94 -9.26 5.26
CA PHE A 27 -1.79 -10.45 5.18
C PHE A 27 -1.10 -11.74 5.58
N CYS A 28 0.20 -11.87 5.31
CA CYS A 28 0.96 -13.10 5.56
C CYS A 28 2.29 -12.87 6.30
N SER A 29 2.58 -11.63 6.70
CA SER A 29 3.81 -11.23 7.40
C SER A 29 5.13 -11.53 6.67
N GLU A 30 5.08 -11.76 5.36
CA GLU A 30 6.31 -11.90 4.56
C GLU A 30 7.11 -10.60 4.56
N ALA A 31 8.43 -10.69 4.72
CA ALA A 31 9.30 -9.51 4.80
C ALA A 31 9.78 -9.04 3.41
N ASN A 32 10.06 -7.74 3.28
CA ASN A 32 10.68 -7.11 2.10
C ASN A 32 9.98 -7.46 0.77
N VAL A 33 8.66 -7.28 0.73
CA VAL A 33 7.85 -7.65 -0.43
C VAL A 33 7.94 -6.56 -1.49
N LEU A 34 8.58 -6.87 -2.62
CA LEU A 34 8.57 -6.05 -3.83
C LEU A 34 7.15 -5.95 -4.36
N LEU A 35 6.70 -4.74 -4.68
CA LEU A 35 5.41 -4.49 -5.34
C LEU A 35 5.64 -4.28 -6.84
N PRO A 36 5.29 -5.25 -7.69
CA PRO A 36 5.43 -5.10 -9.14
C PRO A 36 4.62 -3.90 -9.63
N ASP A 37 5.23 -3.11 -10.52
CA ASP A 37 4.67 -1.85 -11.00
C ASP A 37 4.34 -0.83 -9.91
N GLY A 38 4.93 -0.99 -8.72
CA GLY A 38 4.58 -0.22 -7.53
C GLY A 38 4.71 1.28 -7.74
N MET A 39 5.75 1.76 -8.43
CA MET A 39 5.90 3.19 -8.73
C MET A 39 4.76 3.78 -9.58
N ARG A 40 4.31 3.05 -10.61
CA ARG A 40 3.21 3.50 -11.47
C ARG A 40 1.90 3.55 -10.68
N LYS A 41 1.68 2.55 -9.82
CA LYS A 41 0.50 2.47 -8.95
C LYS A 41 0.53 3.54 -7.86
N LEU A 42 1.68 3.76 -7.25
CA LEU A 42 1.89 4.78 -6.23
C LEU A 42 1.56 6.17 -6.77
N LYS A 43 2.01 6.50 -7.99
CA LYS A 43 1.64 7.77 -8.63
C LYS A 43 0.12 7.98 -8.69
N ARG A 44 -0.64 6.95 -9.09
CA ARG A 44 -2.11 7.01 -9.13
C ARG A 44 -2.71 7.16 -7.73
N ALA A 45 -2.18 6.43 -6.74
CA ALA A 45 -2.63 6.54 -5.36
C ALA A 45 -2.39 7.96 -4.79
N LYS A 46 -1.23 8.58 -5.08
CA LYS A 46 -0.93 9.99 -4.71
C LYS A 46 -1.86 11.00 -5.39
N GLU A 47 -2.43 10.65 -6.54
CA GLU A 47 -3.46 11.45 -7.24
C GLU A 47 -4.89 11.15 -6.72
N SER A 48 -5.00 10.48 -5.56
CA SER A 48 -6.26 10.02 -4.94
C SER A 48 -7.10 9.12 -5.88
N ILE A 49 -6.45 8.46 -6.84
CA ILE A 49 -7.09 7.48 -7.71
C ILE A 49 -7.00 6.13 -7.04
N LYS A 50 -8.16 5.55 -6.72
CA LYS A 50 -8.29 4.20 -6.14
C LYS A 50 -7.42 3.20 -6.91
N THR A 51 -6.45 2.60 -6.21
CA THR A 51 -5.40 1.77 -6.82
C THR A 51 -5.17 0.50 -6.03
N GLN A 52 -5.04 -0.62 -6.74
CA GLN A 52 -4.83 -1.94 -6.16
C GLN A 52 -3.36 -2.34 -6.20
N PHE A 53 -2.81 -2.65 -5.03
CA PHE A 53 -1.49 -3.24 -4.87
C PHE A 53 -1.68 -4.73 -4.56
N HIS A 54 -1.26 -5.58 -5.51
CA HIS A 54 -1.32 -7.03 -5.34
C HIS A 54 -0.01 -7.49 -4.72
N MET A 55 -0.11 -8.21 -3.61
CA MET A 55 1.01 -8.79 -2.88
C MET A 55 1.43 -10.09 -3.58
N PRO A 56 2.64 -10.19 -4.16
CA PRO A 56 3.07 -11.39 -4.86
C PRO A 56 3.28 -12.59 -3.92
N CYS A 57 3.51 -12.35 -2.62
CA CYS A 57 3.79 -13.39 -1.62
C CYS A 57 2.56 -14.24 -1.25
N CYS A 58 1.37 -13.65 -1.19
CA CYS A 58 0.16 -14.33 -0.73
C CYS A 58 -1.08 -14.02 -1.57
N PHE A 59 -0.93 -13.26 -2.66
CA PHE A 59 -2.02 -12.79 -3.52
C PHE A 59 -3.06 -11.90 -2.82
N GLY A 60 -2.75 -11.43 -1.60
CA GLY A 60 -3.52 -10.40 -0.92
C GLY A 60 -3.52 -9.09 -1.74
N THR A 61 -4.56 -8.29 -1.58
CA THR A 61 -4.70 -7.03 -2.33
C THR A 61 -4.99 -5.89 -1.37
N ILE A 62 -4.12 -4.88 -1.35
CA ILE A 62 -4.37 -3.62 -0.67
C ILE A 62 -5.10 -2.70 -1.65
N THR A 63 -6.27 -2.22 -1.27
CA THR A 63 -7.02 -1.22 -2.03
C THR A 63 -6.75 0.17 -1.47
N ALA A 64 -5.71 0.83 -2.00
CA ALA A 64 -5.34 2.17 -1.61
C ALA A 64 -6.33 3.20 -2.17
N LEU A 65 -6.85 4.05 -1.30
CA LEU A 65 -7.64 5.24 -1.62
C LEU A 65 -6.73 6.44 -1.90
N GLU A 66 -5.64 6.54 -1.15
CA GLU A 66 -4.64 7.61 -1.24
C GLU A 66 -3.27 7.06 -0.82
N ALA A 67 -2.21 7.81 -1.13
CA ALA A 67 -0.88 7.58 -0.60
C ALA A 67 -0.19 8.93 -0.33
N ASP A 68 0.56 9.02 0.76
CA ASP A 68 1.50 10.11 1.04
C ASP A 68 2.93 9.64 0.72
N ASP A 69 3.96 10.19 1.37
CA ASP A 69 5.36 9.89 1.06
C ASP A 69 5.86 8.55 1.61
N ASP A 70 5.19 7.98 2.61
CA ASP A 70 5.64 6.75 3.28
C ASP A 70 4.50 5.78 3.67
N TYR A 71 3.23 6.16 3.50
CA TYR A 71 2.06 5.32 3.79
C TYR A 71 1.05 5.23 2.64
N LEU A 72 0.50 4.02 2.49
CA LEU A 72 -0.72 3.75 1.75
C LEU A 72 -1.92 3.89 2.70
N TRP A 73 -2.98 4.56 2.26
CA TRP A 73 -4.24 4.67 3.00
C TRP A 73 -5.31 3.80 2.34
N ALA A 74 -5.82 2.80 3.05
CA ALA A 74 -6.72 1.79 2.48
C ALA A 74 -8.17 1.90 2.97
N MET A 75 -9.07 1.26 2.23
CA MET A 75 -10.48 1.14 2.61
C MET A 75 -10.69 0.13 3.74
N GLU A 76 -9.86 -0.90 3.80
CA GLU A 76 -9.88 -1.96 4.81
C GLU A 76 -8.79 -1.76 5.89
N PRO A 77 -9.00 -2.27 7.11
CA PRO A 77 -7.95 -2.34 8.11
C PRO A 77 -6.84 -3.29 7.65
N LEU A 78 -5.60 -2.85 7.80
CA LEU A 78 -4.37 -3.59 7.49
C LEU A 78 -3.61 -3.99 8.76
N ARG A 79 -4.07 -3.53 9.94
CA ARG A 79 -3.60 -3.88 11.28
C ARG A 79 -4.76 -4.23 12.20
#